data_AF-A0A8C0XEV9-F1
#
_entry.id   AF-A0A8C0XEV9-F1
#
_cell.length_a   1.000
_cell.length_b   1.000
_cell.length_c   1.000
_cell.angle_alpha   90.00
_cell.angle_beta   90.00
_cell.angle_gamma   90.00
#
_symmetry.space_group_name_H-M   'P 1'
#
loop_
_entity.id
_entity.type
_entity.pdbx_description
1 polymer ?
#
loop_
_entity_poly.entity_id
_entity_poly.type
_entity_poly.pdbx_seq_one_letter_code
_entity_poly.pdbx_strand_id
1 'polypeptide(L)'
;MNSWDRRKNFHILKKNSKLLRELKNLDSRQCRETHKIAVFYIAEGQEDKCSILSNERGSQAYEDFVAGLGWEVDLSTHCGFMGGLQRNGSTGQTAPYYATSTVEVIFHVSTRMPSDSDDSLTKKLRHLGNDEVHIVWSEHSRDYRRGIIPTAFGDVSIIIYPMKNHMFFITITKKPEVPFFGPLFDGAIVNGKLLPSLICATCINASRAVKCLIPLYQSLYLFAVNM
;
A
#
# COMPACT_ATOMS: atom_id res chain seq x y z
N MET A 1 -15.60 -24.58 35.35
CA MET A 1 -15.99 -25.57 34.33
C MET A 1 -15.29 -25.20 33.04
N ASN A 2 -14.37 -26.04 32.57
CA ASN A 2 -13.63 -25.77 31.36
C ASN A 2 -14.57 -25.86 30.16
N SER A 3 -14.36 -25.03 29.14
CA SER A 3 -15.17 -25.00 27.90
C SER A 3 -15.33 -26.39 27.24
N TRP A 4 -14.37 -27.29 27.49
CA TRP A 4 -14.33 -28.67 27.04
C TRP A 4 -15.48 -29.54 27.57
N ASP A 5 -15.98 -29.28 28.79
CA ASP A 5 -17.06 -30.05 29.43
C ASP A 5 -18.44 -29.80 28.80
N ARG A 6 -18.56 -28.81 27.88
CA ARG A 6 -19.84 -28.41 27.27
C ARG A 6 -20.12 -29.02 25.89
N ARG A 7 -19.16 -29.72 25.27
CA ARG A 7 -19.38 -30.34 23.94
C ARG A 7 -19.92 -31.75 24.10
N LYS A 8 -21.25 -31.90 24.05
CA LYS A 8 -21.92 -33.22 24.17
C LYS A 8 -21.71 -34.14 22.96
N ASN A 9 -21.30 -33.60 21.80
CA ASN A 9 -21.14 -34.36 20.56
C ASN A 9 -19.86 -33.97 19.82
N PHE A 10 -19.13 -34.97 19.32
CA PHE A 10 -18.01 -34.79 18.39
C PHE A 10 -18.50 -35.07 16.97
N HIS A 11 -18.45 -34.06 16.09
CA HIS A 11 -18.76 -34.23 14.67
C HIS A 11 -17.46 -34.43 13.90
N ILE A 12 -17.10 -35.69 13.63
CA ILE A 12 -15.93 -36.02 12.83
C ILE A 12 -16.20 -35.60 11.39
N LEU A 13 -15.36 -34.71 10.86
CA LEU A 13 -15.42 -34.30 9.45
C LEU A 13 -14.98 -35.46 8.56
N LYS A 14 -15.80 -35.83 7.57
CA LYS A 14 -15.44 -36.87 6.60
C LYS A 14 -14.29 -36.40 5.71
N LYS A 15 -13.22 -37.19 5.63
CA LYS A 15 -12.11 -36.95 4.69
C LYS A 15 -12.62 -37.09 3.26
N ASN A 16 -12.72 -35.97 2.55
CA ASN A 16 -13.08 -35.92 1.13
C ASN A 16 -12.31 -34.79 0.42
N SER A 17 -12.39 -34.75 -0.91
CA SER A 17 -11.67 -33.76 -1.74
C SER A 17 -12.06 -32.31 -1.41
N LYS A 18 -13.34 -32.06 -1.08
CA LYS A 18 -13.82 -30.75 -0.66
C LYS A 18 -13.16 -30.31 0.64
N LEU A 19 -13.13 -31.16 1.67
CA LEU A 19 -12.49 -30.86 2.95
C LEU A 19 -10.99 -30.58 2.77
N LEU A 20 -10.28 -31.41 2.00
CA LEU A 20 -8.86 -31.19 1.73
C LEU A 20 -8.60 -29.87 1.00
N ARG A 21 -9.49 -29.47 0.07
CA ARG A 21 -9.40 -28.18 -0.61
C ARG A 21 -9.64 -27.02 0.36
N GLU A 22 -10.66 -27.10 1.21
CA GLU A 22 -10.93 -26.03 2.19
C GLU A 22 -9.83 -25.92 3.25
N LEU A 23 -9.21 -27.03 3.67
CA LEU A 23 -8.04 -26.99 4.55
C LEU A 23 -6.85 -26.32 3.87
N LYS A 24 -6.57 -26.65 2.60
CA LYS A 24 -5.53 -25.94 1.83
C LYS A 24 -5.82 -24.45 1.68
N ASN A 25 -7.09 -24.09 1.48
CA ASN A 25 -7.52 -22.69 1.42
C ASN A 25 -7.38 -21.98 2.77
N LEU A 26 -7.55 -22.71 3.89
CA LEU A 26 -7.35 -22.18 5.23
C LEU A 26 -5.88 -21.96 5.53
N ASP A 27 -5.04 -22.96 5.24
CA ASP A 27 -3.59 -22.91 5.44
C ASP A 27 -2.91 -21.83 4.56
N SER A 28 -3.52 -21.48 3.43
CA SER A 28 -3.02 -20.41 2.55
C SER A 28 -3.47 -19.01 2.98
N ARG A 29 -4.33 -18.87 3.99
CA ARG A 29 -4.73 -17.55 4.48
C ARG A 29 -3.56 -16.88 5.18
N GLN A 30 -3.42 -15.59 4.90
CA GLN A 30 -2.43 -14.77 5.57
C GLN A 30 -2.83 -14.57 7.03
N CYS A 31 -1.88 -14.85 7.93
CA CYS A 31 -2.06 -14.64 9.36
C CYS A 31 -1.94 -13.16 9.76
N ARG A 32 -1.32 -12.34 8.91
CA ARG A 32 -1.15 -10.90 9.10
C ARG A 32 -2.08 -10.14 8.18
N GLU A 33 -2.43 -8.92 8.58
CA GLU A 33 -3.10 -7.97 7.72
C GLU A 33 -2.13 -7.48 6.64
N THR A 34 -2.55 -7.49 5.39
CA THR A 34 -1.68 -7.14 4.26
C THR A 34 -2.16 -5.90 3.52
N HIS A 35 -1.24 -5.01 3.18
CA HIS A 35 -1.52 -3.77 2.44
C HIS A 35 -0.58 -3.60 1.26
N LYS A 36 -1.14 -3.17 0.14
CA LYS A 36 -0.42 -2.77 -1.06
C LYS A 36 -0.66 -1.28 -1.27
N ILE A 37 0.42 -0.52 -1.39
CA ILE A 37 0.39 0.94 -1.44
C ILE A 37 1.18 1.39 -2.67
N ALA A 38 0.57 2.16 -3.54
CA ALA A 38 1.26 2.73 -4.70
C ALA A 38 2.06 3.97 -4.29
N VAL A 39 3.25 4.14 -4.84
CA VAL A 39 4.08 5.34 -4.68
C VAL A 39 4.42 5.89 -6.06
N PHE A 40 3.99 7.11 -6.32
CA PHE A 40 4.28 7.85 -7.55
C PHE A 40 5.27 8.98 -7.27
N TYR A 41 6.15 9.22 -8.23
CA TYR A 41 7.07 10.37 -8.24
C TYR A 41 6.75 11.28 -9.42
N ILE A 42 6.52 12.57 -9.14
CA ILE A 42 6.24 13.61 -10.14
C ILE A 42 7.33 14.67 -10.03
N ALA A 43 8.16 14.77 -11.06
CA ALA A 43 9.19 15.79 -11.17
C ALA A 43 8.60 17.14 -11.60
N GLU A 44 9.36 18.22 -11.42
CA GLU A 44 9.01 19.55 -11.90
C GLU A 44 8.68 19.53 -13.41
N GLY A 45 7.55 20.14 -13.78
CA GLY A 45 7.09 20.26 -15.16
C GLY A 45 6.31 19.06 -15.70
N GLN A 46 6.23 17.94 -14.96
CA GLN A 46 5.51 16.75 -15.44
C GLN A 46 4.00 16.88 -15.25
N GLU A 47 3.25 16.80 -16.35
CA GLU A 47 1.79 16.97 -16.37
C GLU A 47 1.04 15.84 -17.06
N ASP A 48 1.77 14.86 -17.60
CA ASP A 48 1.21 13.74 -18.32
C ASP A 48 1.57 12.40 -17.68
N LYS A 49 0.65 11.45 -17.82
CA LYS A 49 0.78 10.12 -17.24
C LYS A 49 2.05 9.39 -17.68
N CYS A 50 2.42 9.51 -18.96
CA CYS A 50 3.52 8.73 -19.52
C CYS A 50 4.86 9.22 -18.97
N SER A 51 5.10 10.53 -18.95
CA SER A 51 6.35 11.08 -18.37
C SER A 51 6.53 10.71 -16.90
N ILE A 52 5.45 10.77 -16.11
CA ILE A 52 5.47 10.39 -14.69
C ILE A 52 5.81 8.90 -14.51
N LEU A 53 5.16 8.01 -15.27
CA LEU A 53 5.37 6.57 -15.15
C LEU A 53 6.71 6.11 -15.73
N SER A 54 7.32 6.89 -16.62
CA SER A 54 8.64 6.64 -17.19
C SER A 54 9.80 7.06 -16.29
N ASN A 55 9.54 7.69 -15.14
CA ASN A 55 10.59 8.00 -14.17
C ASN A 55 11.24 6.70 -13.64
N GLU A 56 12.56 6.58 -13.80
CA GLU A 56 13.37 5.47 -13.27
C GLU A 56 14.03 5.81 -11.92
N ARG A 57 14.11 7.10 -11.58
CA ARG A 57 14.69 7.61 -10.34
C ARG A 57 13.98 8.89 -9.94
N GLY A 58 13.95 9.20 -8.65
CA GLY A 58 13.52 10.50 -8.15
C GLY A 58 14.69 11.38 -7.70
N SER A 59 14.35 12.47 -7.00
CA SER A 59 15.33 13.30 -6.29
C SER A 59 15.91 12.57 -5.08
N GLN A 60 16.99 13.11 -4.51
CA GLN A 60 17.56 12.57 -3.27
C GLN A 60 16.53 12.54 -2.12
N ALA A 61 15.73 13.60 -1.96
CA ALA A 61 14.74 13.67 -0.90
C ALA A 61 13.64 12.62 -1.06
N TYR A 62 13.24 12.32 -2.31
CA TYR A 62 12.32 11.24 -2.61
C TYR A 62 12.94 9.87 -2.29
N GLU A 63 14.17 9.62 -2.71
CA GLU A 63 14.86 8.35 -2.46
C GLU A 63 15.09 8.12 -0.95
N ASP A 64 15.43 9.16 -0.20
CA ASP A 64 15.53 9.13 1.27
C ASP A 64 14.19 8.79 1.92
N PHE A 65 13.10 9.35 1.41
CA PHE A 65 11.74 9.04 1.88
C PHE A 65 11.36 7.58 1.59
N VAL A 66 11.60 7.11 0.37
CA VAL A 66 11.32 5.72 -0.03
C VAL A 66 12.12 4.73 0.81
N ALA A 67 13.41 5.01 1.06
CA ALA A 67 14.25 4.21 1.94
C ALA A 67 13.77 4.21 3.40
N GLY A 68 13.05 5.24 3.83
CA GLY A 68 12.45 5.32 5.16
C GLY A 68 11.12 4.58 5.32
N LEU A 69 10.45 4.17 4.22
CA LEU A 69 9.15 3.49 4.28
C LEU A 69 9.24 2.07 4.84
N GLY A 70 10.37 1.40 4.63
CA GLY A 70 10.59 0.02 5.02
C GLY A 70 11.95 -0.50 4.58
N TRP A 71 12.18 -1.80 4.74
CA TRP A 71 13.38 -2.46 4.27
C TRP A 71 13.29 -2.69 2.76
N GLU A 72 14.36 -2.37 2.03
CA GLU A 72 14.48 -2.77 0.64
C GLU A 72 14.63 -4.30 0.57
N VAL A 73 13.70 -4.99 -0.08
CA VAL A 73 13.73 -6.45 -0.26
C VAL A 73 13.94 -6.83 -1.71
N ASP A 74 14.72 -7.88 -1.95
CA ASP A 74 14.85 -8.53 -3.25
C ASP A 74 13.62 -9.41 -3.52
N LEU A 75 12.87 -9.08 -4.56
CA LEU A 75 11.63 -9.77 -4.92
C LEU A 75 11.85 -11.22 -5.32
N SER A 76 13.03 -11.58 -5.84
CA SER A 76 13.32 -12.95 -6.24
C SER A 76 13.38 -13.90 -5.03
N THR A 77 13.89 -13.42 -3.90
CA THR A 77 14.12 -14.19 -2.67
C THR A 77 13.16 -13.86 -1.53
N HIS A 78 12.38 -12.77 -1.61
CA HIS A 78 11.49 -12.33 -0.53
C HIS A 78 10.46 -13.39 -0.15
N CYS A 79 10.28 -13.68 1.14
CA CYS A 79 9.36 -14.71 1.62
C CYS A 79 8.06 -14.16 2.24
N GLY A 80 7.91 -12.83 2.33
CA GLY A 80 6.72 -12.18 2.89
C GLY A 80 5.63 -11.90 1.86
N PHE A 81 4.73 -11.00 2.21
CA PHE A 81 3.65 -10.56 1.33
C PHE A 81 4.16 -9.88 0.05
N MET A 82 3.85 -10.46 -1.11
CA MET A 82 4.31 -9.96 -2.42
C MET A 82 3.41 -8.91 -3.07
N GLY A 83 2.18 -8.66 -2.59
CA GLY A 83 1.29 -7.63 -3.19
C GLY A 83 0.91 -7.81 -4.67
N GLY A 84 1.21 -8.96 -5.27
CA GLY A 84 1.07 -9.21 -6.70
C GLY A 84 2.34 -8.94 -7.52
N LEU A 85 3.41 -8.43 -6.91
CA LEU A 85 4.74 -8.35 -7.51
C LEU A 85 5.28 -9.76 -7.82
N GLN A 86 6.11 -9.84 -8.85
CA GLN A 86 6.59 -11.08 -9.46
C GLN A 86 8.07 -11.28 -9.20
N ARG A 87 8.46 -12.53 -8.91
CA ARG A 87 9.85 -12.93 -8.66
C ARG A 87 10.74 -12.93 -9.91
N ASN A 88 10.14 -12.89 -11.09
CA ASN A 88 10.82 -13.00 -12.38
C ASN A 88 11.32 -11.64 -12.93
N GLY A 89 11.30 -10.58 -12.11
CA GLY A 89 11.75 -9.24 -12.51
C GLY A 89 10.75 -8.42 -13.31
N SER A 90 9.61 -8.99 -13.73
CA SER A 90 8.62 -8.29 -14.56
C SER A 90 7.92 -7.11 -13.87
N THR A 91 8.05 -7.01 -12.55
CA THR A 91 7.48 -5.93 -11.73
C THR A 91 8.57 -5.19 -10.94
N GLY A 92 9.83 -5.26 -11.38
CA GLY A 92 10.99 -4.73 -10.67
C GLY A 92 11.80 -5.82 -10.00
N GLN A 93 12.98 -5.45 -9.51
CA GLN A 93 13.88 -6.35 -8.78
C GLN A 93 13.72 -6.22 -7.27
N THR A 94 13.38 -5.03 -6.80
CA THR A 94 13.26 -4.72 -5.38
C THR A 94 12.00 -3.93 -5.08
N ALA A 95 11.58 -3.94 -3.81
CA ALA A 95 10.52 -3.07 -3.31
C ALA A 95 10.79 -2.73 -1.83
N PRO A 96 10.38 -1.56 -1.34
CA PRO A 96 10.29 -1.32 0.09
C PRO A 96 9.21 -2.19 0.71
N TYR A 97 9.53 -2.73 1.87
CA TYR A 97 8.68 -3.65 2.61
C TYR A 97 8.70 -3.32 4.10
N TYR A 98 7.52 -3.21 4.69
CA TYR A 98 7.34 -2.97 6.13
C TYR A 98 6.55 -4.10 6.75
N ALA A 99 6.98 -4.55 7.93
CA ALA A 99 6.28 -5.61 8.65
C ALA A 99 6.37 -5.45 10.16
N THR A 100 5.30 -5.88 10.82
CA THR A 100 5.21 -6.09 12.27
C THR A 100 4.74 -7.51 12.54
N SER A 101 4.48 -7.85 13.82
CA SER A 101 3.87 -9.13 14.17
C SER A 101 2.46 -9.31 13.60
N THR A 102 1.75 -8.24 13.24
CA THR A 102 0.34 -8.29 12.80
C THR A 102 0.08 -7.71 11.41
N VAL A 103 1.03 -6.98 10.82
CA VAL A 103 0.83 -6.25 9.55
C VAL A 103 2.01 -6.50 8.61
N GLU A 104 1.74 -6.61 7.32
CA GLU A 104 2.72 -6.53 6.23
C GLU A 104 2.26 -5.46 5.22
N VAL A 105 3.19 -4.64 4.75
CA VAL A 105 2.98 -3.63 3.72
C VAL A 105 4.05 -3.79 2.67
N ILE A 106 3.63 -3.86 1.41
CA ILE A 106 4.54 -3.76 0.27
C ILE A 106 4.21 -2.53 -0.54
N PHE A 107 5.25 -1.78 -0.90
CA PHE A 107 5.10 -0.53 -1.65
C PHE A 107 5.38 -0.78 -3.13
N HIS A 108 4.38 -0.53 -3.97
CA HIS A 108 4.57 -0.50 -5.42
C HIS A 108 5.16 0.86 -5.78
N VAL A 109 6.49 0.93 -5.91
CA VAL A 109 7.20 2.18 -6.20
C VAL A 109 7.39 2.33 -7.69
N SER A 110 6.80 3.39 -8.29
CA SER A 110 6.81 3.58 -9.74
C SER A 110 8.23 3.61 -10.33
N THR A 111 9.19 4.18 -9.61
CA THR A 111 10.60 4.26 -10.02
C THR A 111 11.37 2.94 -9.86
N ARG A 112 10.83 1.95 -9.16
CA ARG A 112 11.44 0.60 -9.03
C ARG A 112 10.87 -0.41 -10.03
N MET A 113 9.85 -0.02 -10.79
CA MET A 113 9.19 -0.87 -11.78
C MET A 113 9.71 -0.57 -13.20
N PRO A 114 9.78 -1.57 -14.11
CA PRO A 114 10.22 -1.37 -15.49
C PRO A 114 9.33 -0.40 -16.28
N SER A 115 9.95 0.42 -17.14
CA SER A 115 9.31 1.42 -18.01
C SER A 115 9.93 1.51 -19.41
N ASP A 116 10.64 0.46 -19.84
CA ASP A 116 11.37 0.38 -21.11
C ASP A 116 10.48 0.26 -22.36
N SER A 117 9.20 -0.07 -22.18
CA SER A 117 8.22 -0.28 -23.27
C SER A 117 6.79 0.08 -22.87
N ASP A 118 5.90 0.31 -23.84
CA ASP A 118 4.47 0.56 -23.57
C ASP A 118 3.79 -0.58 -22.80
N ASP A 119 4.20 -1.83 -23.06
CA ASP A 119 3.73 -3.00 -22.31
C ASP A 119 4.21 -2.95 -20.84
N SER A 120 5.47 -2.57 -20.60
CA SER A 120 5.98 -2.37 -19.24
C SER A 120 5.25 -1.25 -18.50
N LEU A 121 4.95 -0.12 -19.15
CA LEU A 121 4.18 0.98 -18.57
C LEU A 121 2.75 0.55 -18.25
N THR A 122 2.14 -0.25 -19.11
CA THR A 122 0.80 -0.82 -18.88
C THR A 122 0.81 -1.77 -17.69
N LYS A 123 1.83 -2.62 -17.55
CA LYS A 123 2.00 -3.50 -16.38
C LYS A 123 2.24 -2.67 -15.11
N LYS A 124 3.12 -1.68 -15.16
CA LYS A 124 3.39 -0.72 -14.06
C LYS A 124 2.09 -0.08 -13.59
N LEU A 125 1.29 0.47 -14.50
CA LEU A 125 -0.01 1.06 -14.18
C LEU A 125 -1.03 0.05 -13.66
N ARG A 126 -1.00 -1.21 -14.11
CA ARG A 126 -1.87 -2.27 -13.59
C ARG A 126 -1.60 -2.57 -12.11
N HIS A 127 -0.34 -2.52 -11.67
CA HIS A 127 -0.03 -2.72 -10.26
C HIS A 127 -0.37 -1.47 -9.45
N LEU A 128 0.17 -0.32 -9.85
CA LEU A 128 -0.03 0.95 -9.15
C LEU A 128 -1.49 1.38 -9.11
N GLY A 129 -2.15 1.39 -10.27
CA GLY A 129 -3.50 1.92 -10.43
C GLY A 129 -4.61 1.03 -9.92
N ASN A 130 -4.27 -0.17 -9.42
CA ASN A 130 -5.21 -1.07 -8.74
C ASN A 130 -5.06 -1.01 -7.21
N ASP A 131 -4.20 -0.15 -6.67
CA ASP A 131 -4.08 0.04 -5.24
C ASP A 131 -5.12 1.05 -4.74
N GLU A 132 -5.64 0.81 -3.54
CA GLU A 132 -6.69 1.66 -2.96
C GLU A 132 -6.10 2.96 -2.39
N VAL A 133 -4.84 2.92 -1.97
CA VAL A 133 -4.13 4.03 -1.34
C VAL A 133 -2.90 4.36 -2.16
N HIS A 134 -2.81 5.61 -2.58
CA HIS A 134 -1.69 6.16 -3.35
C HIS A 134 -0.93 7.18 -2.53
N ILE A 135 0.39 7.05 -2.48
CA ILE A 135 1.32 8.11 -2.09
C ILE A 135 1.77 8.81 -3.38
N VAL A 136 1.70 10.13 -3.42
CA VAL A 136 2.17 10.94 -4.54
C VAL A 136 3.23 11.90 -4.02
N TRP A 137 4.50 11.67 -4.37
CA TRP A 137 5.55 12.65 -4.17
C TRP A 137 5.56 13.63 -5.33
N SER A 138 5.31 14.92 -5.07
CA SER A 138 5.27 15.94 -6.11
C SER A 138 6.27 17.05 -5.82
N GLU A 139 7.24 17.17 -6.72
CA GLU A 139 8.16 18.31 -6.79
C GLU A 139 7.68 19.36 -7.80
N HIS A 140 6.52 19.14 -8.40
CA HIS A 140 5.92 20.06 -9.35
C HIS A 140 5.38 21.30 -8.63
N SER A 141 5.58 22.45 -9.25
CA SER A 141 5.13 23.75 -8.76
C SER A 141 3.60 23.90 -8.62
N ARG A 142 2.82 23.01 -9.25
CA ARG A 142 1.35 23.03 -9.19
C ARG A 142 0.79 21.86 -8.39
N ASP A 143 -0.37 22.09 -7.80
CA ASP A 143 -1.10 21.06 -7.08
C ASP A 143 -1.39 19.84 -7.95
N TYR A 144 -1.16 18.66 -7.37
CA TYR A 144 -1.48 17.39 -8.00
C TYR A 144 -2.97 17.29 -8.31
N ARG A 145 -3.27 16.99 -9.57
CA ARG A 145 -4.64 16.72 -10.03
C ARG A 145 -4.80 15.21 -10.21
N ARG A 146 -5.76 14.60 -9.52
CA ARG A 146 -6.10 13.16 -9.66
C ARG A 146 -6.31 12.72 -11.12
N GLY A 147 -6.75 13.62 -11.99
CA GLY A 147 -6.94 13.33 -13.42
C GLY A 147 -5.65 13.05 -14.21
N ILE A 148 -4.47 13.38 -13.69
CA ILE A 148 -3.19 13.12 -14.37
C ILE A 148 -2.90 11.63 -14.50
N ILE A 149 -3.17 10.87 -13.43
CA ILE A 149 -3.05 9.41 -13.43
C ILE A 149 -4.46 8.85 -13.17
N PRO A 150 -5.28 8.71 -14.23
CA PRO A 150 -6.64 8.21 -14.07
C PRO A 150 -6.62 6.74 -13.67
N THR A 151 -7.13 6.44 -12.48
CA THR A 151 -7.26 5.08 -11.95
C THR A 151 -8.70 4.85 -11.51
N ALA A 152 -9.23 3.64 -11.73
CA ALA A 152 -10.53 3.25 -11.18
C ALA A 152 -10.47 3.08 -9.64
N PHE A 153 -9.27 2.82 -9.12
CA PHE A 153 -8.93 2.75 -7.71
C PHE A 153 -8.25 4.07 -7.26
N GLY A 154 -7.45 4.05 -6.19
CA GLY A 154 -6.96 5.28 -5.57
C GLY A 154 -8.03 5.99 -4.73
N ASP A 155 -8.82 5.21 -4.00
CA ASP A 155 -9.82 5.67 -3.04
C ASP A 155 -9.26 6.75 -2.10
N VAL A 156 -8.00 6.62 -1.71
CA VAL A 156 -7.23 7.61 -0.95
C VAL A 156 -5.96 8.01 -1.71
N SER A 157 -5.65 9.30 -1.74
CA SER A 157 -4.37 9.82 -2.24
C SER A 157 -3.76 10.75 -1.20
N ILE A 158 -2.54 10.45 -0.78
CA ILE A 158 -1.73 11.22 0.16
C ILE A 158 -0.61 11.86 -0.66
N ILE A 159 -0.68 13.17 -0.85
CA ILE A 159 0.26 13.93 -1.66
C ILE A 159 1.26 14.61 -0.74
N ILE A 160 2.55 14.45 -1.06
CA ILE A 160 3.69 14.99 -0.32
C ILE A 160 4.36 16.04 -1.19
N TYR A 161 4.41 17.28 -0.69
CA TYR A 161 5.10 18.39 -1.32
C TYR A 161 6.33 18.78 -0.48
N PRO A 162 7.56 18.59 -1.00
CA PRO A 162 8.77 19.05 -0.33
C PRO A 162 8.79 20.57 -0.15
N MET A 163 9.19 21.02 1.04
CA MET A 163 9.39 22.43 1.37
C MET A 163 10.85 22.70 1.75
N LYS A 164 11.16 23.97 2.02
CA LYS A 164 12.45 24.36 2.59
C LYS A 164 12.64 23.74 3.99
N ASN A 165 13.90 23.61 4.42
CA ASN A 165 14.29 23.16 5.77
C ASN A 165 13.81 21.74 6.14
N HIS A 166 13.76 20.81 5.18
CA HIS A 166 13.34 19.41 5.39
C HIS A 166 11.93 19.27 6.00
N MET A 167 11.03 20.19 5.64
CA MET A 167 9.61 20.13 5.97
C MET A 167 8.83 19.68 4.74
N PHE A 168 7.66 19.08 4.97
CA PHE A 168 6.82 18.53 3.91
C PHE A 168 5.37 18.88 4.18
N PHE A 169 4.71 19.45 3.19
CA PHE A 169 3.27 19.73 3.24
C PHE A 169 2.50 18.54 2.68
N ILE A 170 1.46 18.12 3.41
CA ILE A 170 0.68 16.93 3.11
C ILE A 170 -0.74 17.33 2.72
N THR A 171 -1.16 16.92 1.54
CA THR A 171 -2.56 16.99 1.12
C THR A 171 -3.15 15.59 1.11
N ILE A 172 -4.36 15.42 1.64
CA ILE A 172 -5.06 14.14 1.64
C ILE A 172 -6.39 14.29 0.93
N THR A 173 -6.54 13.55 -0.16
CA THR A 173 -7.81 13.42 -0.88
C THR A 173 -8.35 12.02 -0.71
N LYS A 174 -9.66 11.87 -0.51
CA LYS A 174 -10.32 10.57 -0.40
C LYS A 174 -11.70 10.59 -1.07
N LYS A 175 -12.22 9.43 -1.45
CA LYS A 175 -13.62 9.30 -1.84
C LYS A 175 -14.54 9.62 -0.64
N PRO A 176 -15.75 10.16 -0.86
CA PRO A 176 -16.66 10.56 0.22
C PRO A 176 -16.98 9.44 1.21
N GLU A 177 -17.11 8.20 0.71
CA GLU A 177 -17.53 7.01 1.46
C GLU A 177 -16.45 6.52 2.42
N VAL A 178 -15.18 6.85 2.18
CA VAL A 178 -14.07 6.42 3.04
C VAL A 178 -14.17 7.13 4.40
N PRO A 179 -14.22 6.40 5.53
CA PRO A 179 -14.23 7.01 6.86
C PRO A 179 -13.00 7.86 7.15
N PHE A 180 -13.01 8.57 8.28
CA PHE A 180 -11.82 9.25 8.77
C PHE A 180 -10.71 8.25 9.10
N PHE A 181 -9.46 8.64 8.85
CA PHE A 181 -8.25 7.92 9.22
C PHE A 181 -7.13 8.93 9.51
N GLY A 182 -6.09 8.48 10.20
CA GLY A 182 -4.90 9.29 10.53
C GLY A 182 -3.67 8.39 10.66
N PRO A 183 -2.54 8.88 11.22
CA PRO A 183 -2.42 10.08 12.06
C PRO A 183 -2.34 11.41 11.30
N LEU A 184 -2.00 11.41 10.01
CA LEU A 184 -1.94 12.65 9.23
C LEU A 184 -3.34 13.10 8.79
N PHE A 185 -3.50 14.41 8.62
CA PHE A 185 -4.70 15.06 8.13
C PHE A 185 -4.35 16.00 6.97
N ASP A 186 -5.37 16.39 6.19
CA ASP A 186 -5.19 17.32 5.08
C ASP A 186 -4.67 18.68 5.55
N GLY A 187 -3.58 19.15 4.96
CA GLY A 187 -2.89 20.38 5.35
C GLY A 187 -1.81 20.21 6.42
N ALA A 188 -1.48 18.98 6.81
CA ALA A 188 -0.42 18.73 7.80
C ALA A 188 0.97 19.15 7.26
N ILE A 189 1.81 19.68 8.14
CA ILE A 189 3.24 19.95 7.86
C ILE A 189 4.08 19.03 8.74
N VAL A 190 4.98 18.27 8.13
CA VAL A 190 5.73 17.19 8.80
C VAL A 190 7.23 17.37 8.57
N ASN A 191 8.03 17.08 9.60
CA ASN A 191 9.48 17.03 9.47
C ASN A 191 9.94 15.74 8.77
N GLY A 192 10.95 15.83 7.90
CA GLY A 192 11.49 14.70 7.14
C GLY A 192 11.86 13.47 7.97
N LYS A 193 12.31 13.65 9.23
CA LYS A 193 12.65 12.53 10.13
C LYS A 193 11.44 11.67 10.51
N LEU A 194 10.25 12.26 10.56
CA LEU A 194 9.00 11.58 10.94
C LEU A 194 8.14 11.19 9.73
N LEU A 195 8.42 11.80 8.57
CA LEU A 195 7.60 11.67 7.37
C LEU A 195 7.35 10.21 6.97
N PRO A 196 8.37 9.34 6.80
CA PRO A 196 8.11 7.97 6.33
C PRO A 196 7.23 7.17 7.29
N SER A 197 7.48 7.28 8.60
CA SER A 197 6.70 6.56 9.62
C SER A 197 5.25 7.05 9.71
N LEU A 198 5.03 8.37 9.65
CA LEU A 198 3.68 8.95 9.68
C LEU A 198 2.90 8.64 8.41
N ILE A 199 3.54 8.66 7.25
CA ILE A 199 2.93 8.25 5.98
C ILE A 199 2.58 6.76 6.02
N CYS A 200 3.49 5.89 6.43
CA CYS A 200 3.23 4.45 6.53
C CYS A 200 2.04 4.14 7.45
N ALA A 201 1.99 4.73 8.65
CA ALA A 201 0.87 4.59 9.57
C ALA A 201 -0.45 5.11 8.97
N THR A 202 -0.41 6.25 8.28
CA THR A 202 -1.58 6.84 7.63
C THR A 202 -2.09 5.96 6.50
N CYS A 203 -1.20 5.40 5.68
CA CYS A 203 -1.53 4.48 4.59
C CYS A 203 -2.19 3.19 5.09
N ILE A 204 -1.68 2.59 6.18
CA ILE A 204 -2.27 1.40 6.79
C ILE A 204 -3.70 1.70 7.25
N ASN A 205 -3.89 2.81 7.97
CA ASN A 205 -5.21 3.20 8.47
C ASN A 205 -6.18 3.62 7.34
N ALA A 206 -5.68 4.26 6.28
CA ALA A 206 -6.44 4.56 5.09
C ALA A 206 -6.93 3.27 4.41
N SER A 207 -6.04 2.28 4.23
CA SER A 207 -6.41 0.99 3.64
C SER A 207 -7.41 0.23 4.52
N ARG A 208 -7.28 0.28 5.85
CA ARG A 208 -8.31 -0.24 6.77
C ARG A 208 -9.66 0.44 6.57
N ALA A 209 -9.67 1.77 6.50
CA ALA A 209 -10.89 2.54 6.31
C ALA A 209 -11.58 2.18 4.99
N VAL A 210 -10.83 1.97 3.91
CA VAL A 210 -11.37 1.49 2.62
C VAL A 210 -11.92 0.06 2.76
N LYS A 211 -11.16 -0.87 3.35
CA LYS A 211 -11.58 -2.27 3.54
C LYS A 211 -12.83 -2.42 4.41
N CYS A 212 -13.04 -1.54 5.38
CA CYS A 212 -14.26 -1.52 6.20
C CYS A 212 -15.55 -1.30 5.39
N LEU A 213 -15.45 -0.79 4.15
CA LEU A 213 -16.59 -0.65 3.25
C LEU A 213 -16.95 -1.96 2.54
N ILE A 214 -16.07 -2.97 2.56
CA ILE A 214 -16.33 -4.26 1.93
C ILE A 214 -17.36 -5.03 2.77
N PRO A 215 -18.50 -5.45 2.20
CA PRO A 215 -19.51 -6.21 2.92
C PRO A 215 -18.90 -7.46 3.58
N LEU A 216 -19.24 -7.69 4.84
CA LEU A 216 -18.75 -8.82 5.66
C LEU A 216 -17.25 -8.80 5.97
N TYR A 217 -16.53 -7.70 5.68
CA TYR A 217 -15.16 -7.55 6.14
C TYR A 217 -15.11 -7.52 7.66
N GLN A 218 -14.28 -8.38 8.23
CA GLN A 218 -13.94 -8.39 9.65
C GLN A 218 -12.45 -8.16 9.78
N SER A 219 -12.06 -7.15 10.56
CA SER A 219 -10.64 -6.93 10.86
C SER A 219 -10.09 -8.16 11.57
N LEU A 220 -8.92 -8.64 11.12
CA LEU A 220 -8.19 -9.74 11.77
C LEU A 220 -7.86 -9.42 13.23
N TYR A 221 -7.66 -8.14 13.52
CA TYR A 221 -7.34 -7.64 14.85
C TYR A 221 -8.31 -6.51 15.19
N LEU A 222 -9.03 -6.64 16.31
CA LEU A 222 -9.84 -5.56 16.86
C LEU A 222 -8.90 -4.46 17.36
N PHE A 223 -8.57 -3.50 16.50
CA PHE A 223 -8.06 -2.22 16.96
C PHE A 223 -9.28 -1.42 17.40
N ALA A 224 -9.60 -1.52 18.70
CA ALA A 224 -10.55 -0.63 19.33
C ALA A 224 -9.96 0.78 19.36
N VAL A 225 -10.15 1.54 18.28
CA VAL A 225 -10.16 2.99 18.37
C VAL A 225 -11.61 3.36 18.57
N ASN A 226 -12.08 3.22 19.82
CA ASN A 226 -13.29 3.92 20.23
C ASN A 226 -12.97 5.42 20.09
N MET A 227 -13.60 6.06 19.10
CA MET A 227 -13.80 7.51 19.13
C MET A 227 -14.94 7.82 20.09
#